data_AF-A0A8S0YQC1-F1
#
_entry.id   AF-A0A8S0YQC1-F1
#
_cell.length_a   1.000
_cell.length_b   1.000
_cell.length_c   1.000
_cell.angle_alpha   90.00
_cell.angle_beta   90.00
_cell.angle_gamma   90.00
#
_symmetry.space_group_name_H-M   'P 1'
#
loop_
_entity.id
_entity.type
_entity.pdbx_description
1 polymer ?
#
loop_
_entity_poly.entity_id
_entity_poly.type
_entity_poly.pdbx_seq_one_letter_code
_entity_poly.pdbx_strand_id
1 'polypeptide(L)' 'MLKYLVFTLIALVMVTVRASPIQPKTTFEIIQLEDACVLQGGWCVHPDECEPGNLAHLPGLCPLQQHRGIQCCYRP' A
#
# COMPACT_ATOMS: atom_id res chain seq x y z
N MET A 1 12.95 -25.51 -39.69
CA MET A 1 13.84 -25.04 -38.61
C MET A 1 13.29 -23.79 -37.92
N LEU A 2 13.11 -22.65 -38.62
CA LEU A 2 12.61 -21.41 -38.03
C LEU A 2 11.23 -21.54 -37.33
N LYS A 3 10.29 -22.26 -37.95
CA LYS A 3 8.96 -22.52 -37.36
C LYS A 3 9.03 -23.19 -35.98
N TYR A 4 9.86 -24.22 -35.83
CA TYR A 4 10.00 -24.94 -34.56
C TYR A 4 10.63 -24.07 -33.48
N LEU A 5 11.61 -23.24 -33.84
CA LEU A 5 12.25 -22.30 -32.92
C LEU A 5 11.27 -21.23 -32.39
N VAL A 6 10.38 -20.73 -33.25
CA VAL A 6 9.32 -19.80 -32.87
C VAL A 6 8.32 -20.47 -31.92
N PHE A 7 7.87 -21.71 -32.22
CA PHE A 7 6.97 -22.44 -31.34
C PHE A 7 7.58 -22.70 -29.95
N THR A 8 8.86 -23.06 -29.88
CA THR A 8 9.55 -23.26 -28.58
C THR A 8 9.68 -21.97 -27.78
N LEU A 9 9.95 -20.84 -28.43
CA LEU A 9 10.01 -19.53 -27.76
C LEU A 9 8.64 -19.13 -27.19
N ILE A 10 7.57 -19.31 -27.95
CA ILE A 10 6.20 -19.01 -27.50
C ILE A 10 5.81 -19.89 -26.32
N ALA A 11 6.12 -21.19 -26.38
CA ALA A 11 5.83 -22.12 -25.29
C ALA A 11 6.59 -21.74 -24.01
N LEU A 12 7.86 -21.35 -24.12
CA LEU A 12 8.68 -20.91 -22.99
C LEU A 12 8.08 -19.66 -22.32
N VAL A 13 7.68 -18.67 -23.11
CA VAL A 13 7.05 -17.43 -22.62
C VAL A 13 5.71 -17.72 -21.93
N MET A 14 4.90 -18.64 -22.46
CA MET A 14 3.63 -19.01 -21.82
C MET A 14 3.85 -19.68 -20.46
N VAL A 15 4.86 -20.52 -20.30
CA VAL A 15 5.18 -21.17 -19.02
C VAL A 15 5.64 -20.15 -17.99
N THR A 16 6.51 -19.20 -18.35
CA THR A 16 7.00 -18.18 -17.41
C THR A 16 5.90 -17.22 -16.96
N VAL A 17 4.98 -16.85 -17.86
CA VAL A 17 3.82 -16.00 -17.52
C VAL A 17 2.84 -16.70 -16.57
N ARG A 18 2.69 -18.03 -16.65
CA ARG A 18 1.83 -18.80 -15.74
C ARG A 18 2.47 -19.01 -14.37
N ALA A 19 3.79 -19.17 -14.31
CA ALA A 19 4.52 -19.37 -13.06
C ALA A 19 4.58 -18.09 -12.20
N SER A 20 4.62 -16.92 -12.84
CA SER A 20 4.55 -15.62 -12.19
C SER A 20 3.39 -14.83 -12.77
N PRO A 21 2.14 -15.07 -12.30
CA PRO A 21 1.04 -14.21 -12.70
C PRO A 21 1.43 -12.77 -12.38
N ILE A 22 1.43 -11.91 -13.41
CA ILE A 22 1.56 -10.47 -13.24
C ILE A 22 0.31 -10.06 -12.47
N GLN A 23 0.39 -10.05 -11.14
CA GLN A 23 -0.63 -9.41 -10.34
C GLN A 23 -0.61 -7.94 -10.78
N PRO A 24 -1.71 -7.41 -11.35
CA PRO A 24 -1.78 -5.98 -11.56
C PRO A 24 -1.56 -5.35 -10.18
N LYS A 25 -0.53 -4.53 -10.05
CA LYS A 25 -0.31 -3.68 -8.89
C LYS A 25 -1.35 -2.55 -8.90
N THR A 26 -2.63 -2.94 -8.96
CA THR A 26 -3.80 -2.11 -8.63
C THR A 26 -4.04 -2.10 -7.13
N THR A 27 -3.03 -2.44 -6.35
CA THR A 27 -2.75 -1.75 -5.11
C THR A 27 -1.90 -0.52 -5.50
N PHE A 28 -2.48 0.61 -5.91
CA PHE A 28 -2.73 1.61 -4.86
C PHE A 28 -2.97 0.85 -3.56
N GLU A 29 -1.88 0.59 -2.84
CA GLU A 29 -1.96 0.59 -1.40
C GLU A 29 -2.69 1.90 -1.10
N ILE A 30 -4.02 1.80 -1.06
CA ILE A 30 -4.80 2.42 -0.04
C ILE A 30 -4.09 1.90 1.21
N ILE A 31 -2.97 2.55 1.57
CA ILE A 31 -2.62 2.85 2.94
C ILE A 31 -3.98 3.21 3.48
N GLN A 32 -4.64 2.27 4.17
CA GLN A 32 -6.06 2.39 4.48
C GLN A 32 -6.20 3.75 5.12
N LEU A 33 -6.70 4.71 4.34
CA LEU A 33 -6.58 6.10 4.69
C LEU A 33 -7.73 6.22 5.65
N GLU A 34 -7.43 6.00 6.93
CA GLU A 34 -8.48 5.74 7.91
C GLU A 34 -9.37 6.97 7.94
N ASP A 35 -10.62 6.79 7.48
CA ASP A 35 -11.53 7.90 7.21
C ASP A 35 -11.64 8.81 8.43
N ALA A 36 -11.58 8.25 9.64
CA ALA A 36 -11.59 9.00 10.89
C ALA A 36 -10.47 10.07 10.95
N CYS A 37 -9.21 9.71 10.68
CA CYS A 37 -8.09 10.65 10.70
C CYS A 37 -8.12 11.61 9.49
N VAL A 38 -8.45 11.08 8.31
CA VAL A 38 -8.42 11.85 7.05
C VAL A 38 -9.52 12.91 7.00
N LEU A 39 -10.73 12.57 7.45
CA LEU A 39 -11.86 13.49 7.52
C LEU A 39 -11.59 14.64 8.50
N GLN A 40 -10.67 14.44 9.45
CA GLN A 40 -10.20 15.48 10.36
C GLN A 40 -9.02 16.29 9.77
N GLY A 41 -8.61 16.01 8.53
CA GLY A 41 -7.50 16.69 7.86
C GLY A 41 -6.12 16.11 8.17
N GLY A 42 -6.04 14.91 8.75
CA GLY A 42 -4.79 14.26 9.13
C GLY A 42 -4.38 13.07 8.27
N TRP A 43 -3.30 12.41 8.69
CA TRP A 43 -2.86 11.12 8.20
C TRP A 43 -2.23 10.30 9.34
N CYS A 44 -2.23 8.98 9.19
CA CYS A 44 -1.73 8.04 10.20
C CYS A 44 -0.22 7.81 10.06
N VAL A 45 0.57 8.17 11.07
CA VAL A 45 2.04 8.01 11.13
C VAL A 45 2.54 7.60 12.51
N HIS A 46 3.82 7.24 12.59
CA HIS A 46 4.46 7.06 13.90
C HIS A 46 4.53 8.42 14.61
N PRO A 47 4.29 8.50 15.94
CA PRO A 47 4.34 9.76 16.67
C PRO A 47 5.66 10.54 16.52
N ASP A 48 6.77 9.82 16.33
CA ASP A 48 8.10 10.40 16.14
C ASP A 48 8.28 11.12 14.78
N GLU A 49 7.41 10.83 13.81
CA GLU A 49 7.42 11.45 12.48
C GLU A 49 6.46 12.66 12.39
N CYS A 50 5.67 12.90 13.45
CA CYS A 50 4.72 14.00 13.54
C CYS A 50 5.31 15.17 14.34
N GLU A 51 5.02 16.40 13.92
CA GLU A 51 5.37 17.56 14.74
C GLU A 51 4.57 17.54 16.05
N PRO A 52 5.18 17.82 17.22
CA PRO A 52 4.53 17.68 18.51
C PRO A 52 3.22 18.48 18.67
N GLY A 53 3.06 19.58 17.91
CA GLY A 53 1.84 20.40 17.91
C GLY A 53 0.71 19.86 17.02
N ASN A 54 1.03 18.93 16.12
CA ASN A 54 0.10 18.39 15.11
C ASN A 54 -0.41 16.99 15.48
N LEU A 55 0.11 16.40 16.55
CA LEU A 55 -0.34 15.09 17.03
C LEU A 55 -1.79 15.20 17.55
N ALA A 56 -2.68 14.34 17.06
CA ALA A 56 -4.06 14.36 17.48
C ALA A 56 -4.19 13.91 18.94
N HIS A 57 -4.81 14.75 19.77
CA HIS A 57 -5.13 14.39 21.16
C HIS A 57 -6.23 13.32 21.26
N LEU A 58 -7.03 13.15 20.19
CA LEU A 58 -8.12 12.18 20.15
C LEU A 58 -7.57 10.79 19.75
N PRO A 59 -7.62 9.78 20.64
CA PRO A 59 -7.18 8.43 20.30
C PRO A 59 -8.17 7.72 19.38
N GLY A 60 -7.72 6.66 18.71
CA GLY A 60 -8.60 5.80 17.91
C GLY A 60 -8.99 6.37 16.54
N LEU A 61 -8.29 7.42 16.07
CA LEU A 61 -8.41 7.94 14.70
C LEU A 61 -7.71 7.04 13.67
N CYS A 62 -6.78 6.21 14.11
CA CYS A 62 -6.10 5.20 13.30
C CYS A 62 -6.31 3.77 13.87
N PRO A 63 -7.57 3.27 13.94
CA PRO A 63 -7.90 2.02 14.63
C PRO A 63 -7.24 0.77 14.02
N LEU A 64 -7.10 0.70 12.70
CA LEU A 64 -6.49 -0.45 12.03
C LEU A 64 -4.99 -0.54 12.31
N GLN A 65 -4.33 0.60 12.50
CA GLN A 65 -2.88 0.67 12.71
C GLN A 65 -2.48 0.92 14.17
N GLN A 66 -3.44 1.07 15.08
CA GLN A 66 -3.22 1.36 16.49
C GLN A 66 -2.30 0.33 17.18
N HIS A 67 -2.41 -0.95 16.80
CA HIS A 67 -1.56 -2.03 17.30
C HIS A 67 -0.06 -1.85 16.96
N ARG A 68 0.28 -0.96 16.03
CA ARG A 68 1.65 -0.62 15.64
C ARG A 68 2.15 0.69 16.26
N GLY A 69 1.40 1.26 17.19
CA GLY A 69 1.75 2.55 17.83
C GLY A 69 1.52 3.77 16.94
N ILE A 70 0.84 3.61 15.80
CA ILE A 70 0.52 4.69 14.87
C ILE A 70 -0.55 5.61 15.47
N GLN A 71 -0.40 6.91 15.28
CA GLN A 71 -1.35 7.95 15.69
C GLN A 71 -1.71 8.88 14.52
N CYS A 72 -2.80 9.62 14.67
CA CYS A 72 -3.21 10.60 13.68
C CYS A 72 -2.39 11.89 13.85
N CYS A 73 -1.81 12.36 12.76
CA CYS A 73 -1.09 13.63 12.67
C CYS A 73 -1.86 14.58 11.76
N TYR A 74 -2.14 15.80 12.22
CA TYR A 74 -2.83 16.82 11.44
C TYR A 74 -1.89 17.52 10.47
N ARG A 75 -2.42 17.97 9.31
CA ARG A 75 -1.65 18.81 8.39
C ARG A 75 -1.48 20.21 8.97
N PRO A 76 -0.27 20.79 8.91
CA PRO A 76 -0.05 22.18 9.28
C PRO A 76 -0.82 23.14 8.38
#